data_AF-A0ABD2Y981-F1
#
_entry.id   AF-A0ABD2Y981-F1
#
_cell.length_a   1.000
_cell.length_b   1.000
_cell.length_c   1.000
_cell.angle_alpha   90.00
_cell.angle_beta   90.00
_cell.angle_gamma   90.00
#
_symmetry.space_group_name_H-M   'P 1'
#
loop_
_entity.id
_entity.type
_entity.pdbx_description
1 polymer ?
#
loop_
_entity_poly.entity_id
_entity_poly.type
_entity_poly.pdbx_seq_one_letter_code
_entity_poly.pdbx_strand_id
1 'polypeptide(L)'
;MDIRSYRHWMYDRILPNRAGFAPHFLEGVREFVQFAYKQPQYANGKEIWCPCSKDQNKKLMTLDHVVEHISKYVFMIDYWYWTTHGESKPVGVDVHGTSSSNSAFLSNERHNT
;
A
#
# COMPACT_ATOMS: atom_id res chain seq x y z
N MET A 1 -14.34 6.69 -12.37
CA MET A 1 -13.10 6.19 -13.00
C MET A 1 -12.71 4.88 -12.32
N ASP A 2 -12.27 3.89 -13.07
CA ASP A 2 -11.82 2.60 -12.50
C ASP A 2 -10.49 2.77 -11.75
N ILE A 3 -10.34 2.08 -10.62
CA ILE A 3 -9.14 2.13 -9.78
C ILE A 3 -7.91 1.66 -10.55
N ARG A 4 -8.05 0.68 -11.44
CA ARG A 4 -6.94 0.16 -12.26
C ARG A 4 -6.45 1.20 -13.25
N SER A 5 -7.37 1.95 -13.86
CA SER A 5 -7.01 3.08 -14.73
C SER A 5 -6.35 4.22 -13.96
N TYR A 6 -6.81 4.52 -12.74
CA TYR A 6 -6.21 5.57 -11.92
C TYR A 6 -4.82 5.17 -11.39
N ARG A 7 -4.62 3.90 -11.03
CA ARG A 7 -3.38 3.37 -10.41
C ARG A 7 -2.51 2.54 -11.34
N HIS A 8 -2.73 2.59 -12.65
CA HIS A 8 -1.90 1.90 -13.64
C HIS A 8 -0.40 2.18 -13.44
N TRP A 9 -0.07 3.40 -12.99
CA TRP A 9 1.29 3.81 -12.62
C TRP A 9 2.00 2.87 -11.65
N MET A 10 1.28 2.13 -10.80
CA MET A 10 1.87 1.19 -9.83
C MET A 10 2.65 0.06 -10.51
N TYR A 11 2.32 -0.26 -11.76
CA TYR A 11 2.91 -1.35 -12.52
C TYR A 11 3.70 -0.87 -13.75
N ASP A 12 3.58 0.40 -14.13
CA ASP A 12 4.33 1.02 -15.23
C ASP A 12 5.72 1.47 -14.78
N ARG A 13 6.55 0.50 -14.38
CA ARG A 13 7.86 0.76 -13.74
C ARG A 13 8.87 1.46 -14.66
N ILE A 14 8.93 1.09 -15.94
CA ILE A 14 10.05 1.45 -16.85
C ILE A 14 9.52 2.27 -18.02
N LEU A 15 10.26 3.31 -18.43
CA LEU A 15 9.95 4.03 -19.66
C LEU A 15 10.20 3.15 -20.89
N PRO A 16 9.22 2.99 -21.80
CA PRO A 16 9.50 2.35 -23.07
C PRO A 16 10.58 3.15 -23.80
N ASN A 17 11.63 2.46 -24.25
CA ASN A 17 12.75 2.99 -25.04
C ASN A 17 13.74 3.92 -24.30
N ARG A 18 13.77 3.95 -22.96
CA ARG A 18 14.85 4.59 -22.19
C ARG A 18 15.29 3.74 -21.00
N ALA A 19 16.55 3.87 -20.61
CA ALA A 19 17.03 3.36 -19.33
C ALA A 19 16.51 4.26 -18.21
N GLY A 20 15.72 3.71 -17.28
CA GLY A 20 15.26 4.41 -16.08
C GLY A 20 13.82 4.10 -15.67
N PHE A 21 13.51 4.47 -14.42
CA PHE A 21 12.14 4.39 -13.92
C PHE A 21 11.25 5.46 -14.55
N ALA A 22 9.98 5.12 -14.76
CA ALA A 22 9.02 6.08 -15.23
C ALA A 22 8.77 7.17 -14.17
N PRO A 23 8.74 8.46 -14.52
CA PRO A 23 8.53 9.53 -13.56
C PRO A 23 7.22 9.39 -12.78
N HIS A 24 6.14 8.99 -13.45
CA HIS A 24 4.83 8.76 -12.82
C HIS A 24 4.84 7.58 -11.84
N PHE A 25 5.64 6.55 -12.12
CA PHE A 25 5.86 5.45 -11.19
C PHE A 25 6.55 5.94 -9.91
N LEU A 26 7.66 6.67 -10.05
CA LEU A 26 8.39 7.20 -8.88
C LEU A 26 7.53 8.16 -8.06
N GLU A 27 6.76 9.02 -8.72
CA GLU A 27 5.89 9.96 -8.03
C GLU A 27 4.78 9.24 -7.26
N GLY A 28 4.10 8.29 -7.89
CA GLY A 28 3.09 7.50 -7.19
C GLY A 28 3.68 6.67 -6.03
N VAL A 29 4.92 6.16 -6.15
CA VAL A 29 5.60 5.48 -5.03
C VAL A 29 5.82 6.46 -3.86
N ARG A 30 6.19 7.71 -4.11
CA ARG A 30 6.30 8.74 -3.06
C ARG A 30 4.96 9.03 -2.42
N GLU A 31 3.91 9.18 -3.23
CA GLU A 31 2.54 9.38 -2.74
C GLU A 31 2.10 8.24 -1.83
N PHE A 32 2.35 6.98 -2.24
CA PHE A 32 2.06 5.79 -1.44
C PHE A 32 2.75 5.84 -0.08
N VAL A 33 4.07 6.09 -0.06
CA VAL A 33 4.85 6.09 1.18
C VAL A 33 4.44 7.23 2.11
N GLN A 34 4.15 8.42 1.56
CA GLN A 34 3.60 9.54 2.34
C GLN A 34 2.21 9.25 2.89
N PHE A 35 1.34 8.60 2.10
CA PHE A 35 0.03 8.17 2.55
C PHE A 35 0.17 7.19 3.72
N ALA A 36 0.96 6.13 3.55
CA ALA A 36 1.17 5.11 4.58
C ALA A 36 1.76 5.68 5.87
N TYR A 37 2.70 6.63 5.77
CA TYR A 37 3.30 7.30 6.93
C TYR A 37 2.29 8.13 7.74
N LYS A 38 1.28 8.72 7.08
CA LYS A 38 0.24 9.53 7.75
C LYS A 38 -0.78 8.70 8.52
N GLN A 39 -0.62 7.37 8.55
CA GLN A 39 -1.59 6.43 9.10
C GLN A 39 -1.00 5.81 10.38
N PRO A 40 -1.00 6.52 11.51
CA PRO A 40 -0.31 6.11 12.74
C PRO A 40 -0.79 4.77 13.32
N GLN A 41 -1.98 4.32 12.96
CA GLN A 41 -2.52 3.01 13.32
C GLN A 41 -1.99 1.85 12.44
N TYR A 42 -1.40 2.18 11.28
CA TYR A 42 -0.83 1.23 10.31
C TYR A 42 0.68 1.39 10.12
N ALA A 43 1.29 2.40 10.74
CA ALA A 43 2.74 2.65 10.76
C ALA A 43 3.30 2.45 12.19
N ASN A 44 4.46 1.81 12.30
CA ASN A 44 5.16 1.68 13.57
C ASN A 44 6.25 2.76 13.66
N GLY A 45 5.87 3.96 14.11
CA GLY A 45 6.76 5.11 14.18
C GLY A 45 7.15 5.62 12.78
N LYS A 46 8.22 5.08 12.19
CA LYS A 46 8.75 5.44 10.86
C LYS A 46 8.83 4.26 9.88
N GLU A 47 8.31 3.11 10.27
CA GLU A 47 8.32 1.91 9.45
C GLU A 47 6.91 1.53 9.01
N ILE A 48 6.80 1.03 7.78
CA ILE A 48 5.55 0.58 7.16
C ILE A 48 5.72 -0.83 6.59
N TRP A 49 4.62 -1.56 6.39
CA TRP A 49 4.66 -2.86 5.75
C TRP A 49 5.06 -2.71 4.28
N CYS A 50 6.04 -3.48 3.82
CA CYS A 50 6.52 -3.38 2.46
C CYS A 50 5.55 -4.12 1.49
N PRO A 51 4.83 -3.41 0.60
CA PRO A 51 3.88 -4.04 -0.31
C PRO A 51 4.54 -4.57 -1.59
N CYS A 52 5.88 -4.62 -1.65
CA CYS A 52 6.56 -5.06 -2.86
C CYS A 52 6.26 -6.55 -3.14
N SER A 53 6.37 -6.98 -4.39
CA SER A 53 6.04 -8.36 -4.78
C SER A 53 6.85 -9.43 -4.03
N LYS A 54 8.04 -9.07 -3.51
CA LYS A 54 8.90 -9.94 -2.70
C LYS A 54 8.42 -10.12 -1.26
N ASP A 55 8.08 -9.01 -0.59
CA ASP A 55 7.72 -9.04 0.84
C ASP A 55 6.21 -9.19 1.07
N GLN A 56 5.35 -8.74 0.14
CA GLN A 56 3.90 -8.91 0.15
C GLN A 56 3.24 -8.50 1.49
N ASN A 57 3.63 -7.34 2.03
CA ASN A 57 3.20 -6.83 3.34
C ASN A 57 3.59 -7.70 4.54
N LYS A 58 4.62 -8.55 4.42
CA LYS A 58 5.10 -9.42 5.52
C LYS A 58 6.33 -8.88 6.24
N LYS A 59 6.92 -7.80 5.73
CA LYS A 59 8.13 -7.20 6.30
C LYS A 59 7.92 -5.72 6.57
N LEU A 60 8.22 -5.31 7.79
CA LEU A 60 8.21 -3.92 8.22
C LEU A 60 9.57 -3.29 7.92
N MET A 61 9.58 -2.12 7.27
CA MET A 61 10.82 -1.44 6.85
C MET A 61 10.63 0.09 6.90
N THR A 62 11.74 0.81 7.01
CA THR A 62 11.76 2.27 6.88
C THR A 62 11.25 2.73 5.51
N LEU A 63 10.71 3.94 5.44
CA LEU A 63 10.18 4.54 4.21
C LEU A 63 11.16 4.44 3.03
N ASP A 64 12.44 4.77 3.25
CA ASP A 64 13.47 4.73 2.21
C ASP A 64 13.68 3.32 1.65
N HIS A 65 13.73 2.31 2.52
CA HIS A 65 13.84 0.91 2.09
C HIS A 65 12.59 0.42 1.36
N VAL A 66 11.40 0.89 1.75
CA VAL A 66 10.16 0.56 1.03
C VAL A 66 10.16 1.17 -0.38
N VAL A 67 10.62 2.42 -0.54
CA VAL A 67 10.81 3.03 -1.87
C VAL A 67 11.78 2.21 -2.71
N GLU A 68 12.93 1.81 -2.15
CA GLU A 68 13.91 0.98 -2.85
C GLU A 68 13.31 -0.37 -3.27
N HIS A 69 12.64 -1.06 -2.35
CA HIS A 69 12.04 -2.36 -2.59
C HIS A 69 10.94 -2.31 -3.65
N ILE A 70 10.04 -1.33 -3.58
CA ILE A 70 9.00 -1.16 -4.60
C ILE A 70 9.63 -0.80 -5.95
N SER A 71 10.65 0.07 -5.97
CA SER A 71 11.36 0.40 -7.21
C SER A 71 12.00 -0.83 -7.85
N LYS A 72 12.55 -1.73 -7.04
CA LYS A 72 13.20 -2.96 -7.51
C LYS A 72 12.23 -4.07 -7.90
N TYR A 73 11.19 -4.29 -7.09
CA TYR A 73 10.33 -5.47 -7.16
C TYR A 73 8.89 -5.17 -7.58
N VAL A 74 8.52 -3.91 -7.82
CA VAL A 74 7.13 -3.42 -8.00
C VAL A 74 6.20 -3.80 -6.85
N PHE A 75 4.97 -3.27 -6.86
CA PHE A 75 3.92 -3.70 -5.94
C PHE A 75 3.52 -5.16 -6.19
N MET A 76 3.01 -5.83 -5.16
CA MET A 76 2.36 -7.13 -5.34
C MET A 76 1.19 -7.04 -6.33
N ILE A 77 0.97 -8.11 -7.09
CA ILE A 77 -0.09 -8.16 -8.12
C ILE A 77 -1.46 -7.94 -7.47
N ASP A 78 -2.34 -7.22 -8.17
CA ASP A 78 -3.70 -6.89 -7.75
C ASP A 78 -3.84 -6.04 -6.46
N TYR A 79 -2.75 -5.44 -6.01
CA TYR A 79 -2.73 -4.50 -4.88
C TYR A 79 -3.11 -3.08 -5.30
N TRP A 80 -4.31 -2.95 -5.84
CA TRP A 80 -4.83 -1.67 -6.33
C TRP A 80 -5.31 -0.74 -5.21
N TYR A 81 -5.58 -1.28 -4.02
CA TYR A 81 -5.98 -0.53 -2.83
C TYR A 81 -4.94 -0.74 -1.74
N TRP A 82 -4.53 0.33 -1.07
CA TRP A 82 -3.57 0.32 0.02
C TRP A 82 -4.26 -0.05 1.34
N THR A 83 -5.05 -1.12 1.33
CA THR A 83 -5.92 -1.52 2.46
C THR A 83 -5.11 -1.84 3.72
N THR A 84 -3.96 -2.47 3.56
CA THR A 84 -3.00 -2.73 4.66
C THR A 84 -2.42 -1.45 5.26
N HIS A 85 -2.55 -0.33 4.54
CA HIS A 85 -2.04 0.98 4.93
C HIS A 85 -3.18 1.97 5.23
N GLY A 86 -4.42 1.49 5.42
CA GLY A 86 -5.55 2.32 5.86
C GLY A 86 -6.38 2.97 4.74
N GLU A 87 -6.16 2.61 3.48
CA GLU A 87 -7.07 3.04 2.42
C GLU A 87 -8.38 2.23 2.47
N SER A 88 -9.50 2.95 2.48
CA SER A 88 -10.82 2.33 2.38
C SER A 88 -11.11 1.92 0.94
N LYS A 89 -11.50 0.65 0.73
CA LYS A 89 -12.03 0.20 -0.56
C LYS A 89 -13.49 0.68 -0.68
N PRO A 90 -13.93 1.24 -1.81
CA PRO A 90 -15.33 1.57 -2.04
C PRO A 90 -16.20 0.33 -1.82
N VAL A 91 -17.18 0.44 -0.91
CA VAL A 91 -18.20 -0.58 -0.71
C VAL A 91 -19.21 -0.42 -1.84
N GLY A 92 -19.27 -1.36 -2.78
CA GLY A 92 -20.29 -1.34 -3.84
C GLY A 92 -19.94 -1.83 -5.24
N VAL A 93 -18.94 -2.69 -5.43
CA VAL A 93 -18.84 -3.50 -6.67
C VAL A 93 -18.55 -4.95 -6.28
N ASP A 94 -19.61 -5.68 -6.00
CA ASP A 94 -19.59 -7.13 -5.82
C ASP A 94 -19.25 -7.80 -7.16
N VAL A 95 -18.08 -8.42 -7.24
CA VAL A 95 -17.85 -9.56 -8.15
C VAL A 95 -17.30 -10.70 -7.31
N HIS A 96 -18.24 -11.37 -6.63
CA HIS A 96 -18.23 -12.76 -6.17
C HIS A 96 -17.02 -13.33 -5.37
N GLY A 97 -17.30 -13.63 -4.09
CA GLY A 97 -16.74 -14.75 -3.31
C GLY A 97 -15.36 -14.52 -2.70
N THR A 98 -15.19 -14.26 -1.40
CA THR A 98 -15.50 -15.23 -0.34
C THR A 98 -15.62 -14.48 0.98
N SER A 99 -16.74 -14.71 1.68
CA SER A 99 -16.98 -14.24 3.03
C SER A 99 -16.02 -14.85 4.04
N SER A 100 -15.45 -14.02 4.91
CA SER A 100 -15.32 -14.36 6.32
C SER A 100 -15.29 -13.08 7.14
N SER A 101 -16.45 -12.76 7.67
CA SER A 101 -16.65 -11.83 8.77
C SER A 101 -15.86 -12.31 10.00
N ASN A 102 -15.28 -11.38 10.76
CA ASN A 102 -15.82 -11.05 12.08
C ASN A 102 -15.14 -9.81 12.65
N SER A 103 -15.99 -8.81 12.91
CA SER A 103 -15.77 -7.63 13.72
C SER A 103 -15.63 -7.96 15.21
N ALA A 104 -14.72 -7.28 15.90
CA ALA A 104 -14.86 -7.02 17.34
C ALA A 104 -14.16 -5.69 17.68
N PHE A 105 -14.91 -4.60 17.55
CA PHE A 105 -14.73 -3.45 18.44
C PHE A 105 -15.07 -3.93 19.86
N LEU A 106 -14.17 -3.77 20.82
CA LEU A 106 -14.51 -3.49 22.22
C LEU A 106 -13.30 -2.88 22.93
N SER A 107 -13.60 -1.78 23.60
CA SER A 107 -12.88 -0.92 24.53
C SER A 107 -11.79 -1.57 25.39
N ASN A 108 -10.78 -0.79 25.78
CA ASN A 108 -10.58 -0.60 27.22
C ASN A 108 -9.84 0.69 27.59
N GLU A 109 -10.36 1.29 28.66
CA GLU A 109 -10.06 2.59 29.19
C GLU A 109 -8.80 2.60 30.08
N ARG A 110 -8.16 3.78 30.07
CA ARG A 110 -7.49 4.48 31.17
C ARG A 110 -7.35 3.70 32.49
N HIS A 111 -6.11 3.45 32.92
CA HIS A 111 -5.76 3.49 34.34
C HIS A 111 -4.42 4.21 34.53
N ASN A 112 -4.53 5.39 35.12
CA ASN A 112 -3.49 6.13 35.80
C ASN A 112 -3.52 5.69 37.27
N THR A 113 -2.39 5.19 37.78
CA THR A 113 -1.91 5.35 39.17
C THR A 113 -0.43 5.05 39.18
#